data_AF-A0A8J7UT91-F1
#
_entry.id   AF-A0A8J7UT91-F1
#
_cell.length_a   1.000
_cell.length_b   1.000
_cell.length_c   1.000
_cell.angle_alpha   90.00
_cell.angle_beta   90.00
_cell.angle_gamma   90.00
#
_symmetry.space_group_name_H-M   'P 1'
#
loop_
_entity.id
_entity.type
_entity.pdbx_description
1 polymer ?
#
loop_
_entity_poly.entity_id
_entity_poly.type
_entity_poly.pdbx_seq_one_letter_code
_entity_poly.pdbx_strand_id
1 'polypeptide(L)' 'MLGVKVKDNESIDRAINRFKKMMTRSRVLMEYKERQQYLKPSEERREAHKKSVREERKRRRDEWR' A
#
# COMPACT_ATOMS: atom_id res chain seq x y z
N MET A 1 16.42 2.41 2.08
CA MET A 1 16.30 2.40 0.60
C MET A 1 15.70 1.07 0.16
N LEU A 2 14.60 1.10 -0.58
CA LEU A 2 13.99 -0.11 -1.16
C LEU A 2 14.82 -0.54 -2.37
N GLY A 3 15.41 -1.74 -2.33
CA GLY A 3 16.22 -2.26 -3.42
C GLY A 3 16.01 -3.78 -3.57
N VAL A 4 15.87 -4.25 -4.80
CA VAL A 4 15.80 -5.68 -5.11
C VAL A 4 17.15 -6.11 -5.66
N LYS A 5 17.78 -7.11 -5.04
CA LYS A 5 18.94 -7.78 -5.62
C LYS A 5 18.45 -8.69 -6.75
N VAL A 6 18.97 -8.48 -7.96
CA VAL A 6 18.70 -9.33 -9.12
C VAL A 6 19.61 -10.55 -9.02
N LYS A 7 19.06 -11.75 -9.20
CA LYS A 7 19.85 -12.99 -9.27
C LYS A 7 20.28 -13.26 -10.72
N ASP A 8 21.40 -13.95 -10.90
CA ASP A 8 22.05 -14.16 -12.21
C ASP A 8 21.19 -14.90 -13.26
N ASN A 9 20.13 -15.60 -12.84
CA ASN A 9 19.21 -16.33 -13.72
C ASN A 9 17.78 -15.74 -13.77
N GLU A 10 17.62 -14.45 -13.44
CA GLU A 10 16.33 -13.77 -13.55
C GLU A 10 16.24 -12.85 -14.76
N SER A 11 15.09 -12.96 -15.47
CA SER A 11 14.67 -11.93 -16.41
C SER A 11 14.45 -10.61 -15.69
N ILE A 12 14.94 -9.53 -16.30
CA ILE A 12 14.83 -8.14 -15.84
C ILE A 12 13.37 -7.78 -15.51
N ASP A 13 12.41 -8.26 -16.31
CA ASP A 13 10.97 -7.98 -16.10
C ASP A 13 10.43 -8.53 -14.78
N ARG A 14 10.93 -9.71 -14.36
CA ARG A 14 10.54 -10.29 -13.06
C ARG A 14 11.09 -9.46 -11.91
N ALA A 15 12.32 -8.95 -12.03
CA ALA A 15 12.91 -8.07 -11.04
C ALA A 15 12.13 -6.76 -10.91
N ILE A 16 11.74 -6.16 -12.03
CA ILE A 16 10.89 -4.95 -12.07
C ILE A 16 9.54 -5.22 -11.40
N ASN A 17 8.88 -6.34 -11.70
CA ASN A 17 7.60 -6.67 -11.11
C ASN A 17 7.67 -6.90 -9.60
N ARG A 18 8.75 -7.52 -9.09
CA ARG A 18 8.97 -7.63 -7.64
C ARG A 18 9.23 -6.28 -7.00
N PHE A 19 10.04 -5.43 -7.64
CA PHE A 19 10.28 -4.09 -7.15
C PHE A 19 8.98 -3.29 -7.06
N LYS A 20 8.14 -3.32 -8.10
CA LYS A 20 6.80 -2.68 -8.09
C LYS A 20 5.93 -3.22 -6.95
N LYS A 21 5.85 -4.55 -6.76
CA LYS A 21 5.10 -5.16 -5.65
C LYS A 21 5.63 -4.73 -4.29
N MET A 22 6.96 -4.69 -4.13
CA MET A 22 7.62 -4.27 -2.90
C MET A 22 7.36 -2.78 -2.60
N MET A 23 7.40 -1.92 -3.62
CA MET A 23 7.07 -0.50 -3.50
C MET A 23 5.62 -0.31 -3.06
N THR A 24 4.66 -0.98 -3.70
CA THR A 24 3.25 -0.93 -3.32
C THR A 24 3.01 -1.45 -1.91
N ARG A 25 3.71 -2.53 -1.51
CA ARG A 25 3.61 -3.09 -0.15
C ARG A 25 4.19 -2.15 0.91
N SER A 26 5.28 -1.47 0.60
CA SER A 26 5.96 -0.55 1.52
C SER A 26 5.13 0.69 1.87
N ARG A 27 4.14 1.05 1.03
CA ARG A 27 3.29 2.24 1.18
C ARG A 27 4.03 3.58 1.27
N VAL A 28 5.33 3.63 0.93
CA VAL A 28 6.16 4.84 1.02
C VAL A 28 5.56 6.04 0.27
N LEU A 29 4.97 5.81 -0.92
CA LEU A 29 4.30 6.90 -1.67
C LEU A 29 3.03 7.41 -0.99
N MET A 30 2.28 6.52 -0.32
CA MET A 30 1.07 6.92 0.41
C MET A 30 1.44 7.71 1.65
N GLU A 31 2.41 7.24 2.44
CA GLU A 31 2.91 7.98 3.61
C GLU A 31 3.46 9.34 3.22
N TYR A 32 4.23 9.42 2.13
CA TYR A 32 4.74 10.70 1.65
C TYR A 32 3.60 11.68 1.36
N LYS A 33 2.55 11.22 0.66
CA LYS A 33 1.39 12.06 0.35
C LYS A 33 0.58 12.44 1.58
N GLU A 34 0.41 11.54 2.54
CA GLU A 34 -0.29 11.81 3.80
C GLU A 34 0.46 12.83 4.66
N ARG A 35 1.80 12.76 4.68
CA ARG A 35 2.66 13.68 5.44
C ARG A 35 2.93 15.02 4.76
N GLN A 36 2.53 15.21 3.50
CA GLN A 36 2.68 16.49 2.80
C GLN A 36 1.88 17.63 3.44
N GLN A 37 0.78 17.30 4.12
CA GLN A 37 -0.11 18.27 4.75
C GLN A 37 -0.37 17.89 6.20
N TYR A 38 -0.55 18.90 7.07
CA TYR A 38 -0.98 18.66 8.43
C TYR A 38 -2.47 18.30 8.47
N LEU A 39 -2.78 17.13 9.00
CA LEU A 39 -4.15 16.71 9.31
C LEU A 39 -4.34 16.76 10.82
N LYS A 40 -5.47 17.33 11.26
CA LYS A 40 -5.81 17.33 12.69
C LYS A 40 -6.02 15.88 13.16
N PRO A 41 -5.68 15.52 14.41
CA PRO A 41 -5.86 14.16 14.93
C PRO A 41 -7.31 13.64 14.87
N SER A 42 -8.29 14.53 14.84
CA SER A 42 -9.70 14.15 14.65
C SER A 42 -10.00 13.71 13.22
N GLU A 43 -9.37 14.35 12.24
CA GLU A 43 -9.62 14.06 10.82
C GLU A 43 -8.92 12.77 10.42
N GLU A 44 -7.70 12.55 10.90
CA GLU A 44 -6.97 11.29 10.74
C GLU A 44 -7.77 10.10 11.28
N ARG A 45 -8.30 10.21 12.52
CA ARG A 45 -9.16 9.18 13.11
C ARG A 45 -10.43 8.92 12.29
N ARG A 46 -11.04 9.98 11.76
CA ARG A 46 -12.24 9.88 10.90
C ARG A 46 -11.92 9.15 9.60
N GLU A 47 -10.79 9.43 8.97
CA GLU A 47 -10.36 8.78 7.74
C GLU A 47 -10.00 7.30 7.97
N ALA A 48 -9.29 7.01 9.06
CA ALA A 48 -8.98 5.63 9.47
C ALA A 48 -10.26 4.80 9.67
N HIS A 49 -11.26 5.34 10.37
CA HIS A 49 -12.55 4.67 10.55
C HIS A 49 -13.26 4.43 9.20
N LYS A 50 -13.34 5.46 8.35
CA LYS A 50 -13.93 5.33 7.00
C LYS A 50 -13.22 4.29 6.14
N LYS A 51 -11.90 4.14 6.29
CA LYS A 51 -11.11 3.12 5.60
C LYS A 51 -11.43 1.73 6.14
N SER A 52 -11.48 1.55 7.45
CA SER A 52 -11.85 0.27 8.09
C SER A 52 -13.21 -0.25 7.62
N VAL A 53 -14.23 0.60 7.62
CA VAL A 53 -15.58 0.25 7.17
C VAL A 53 -15.60 -0.15 5.68
N ARG A 54 -14.80 0.52 4.85
CA ARG A 54 -14.66 0.16 3.42
C ARG A 54 -14.03 -1.23 3.23
N GLU A 55 -12.97 -1.53 3.98
CA GLU A 55 -12.31 -2.84 3.93
C GLU A 55 -13.22 -3.96 4.44
N GLU A 56 -13.97 -3.73 5.52
CA GLU A 56 -14.93 -4.70 6.04
C GLU A 56 -16.04 -5.01 5.03
N ARG A 57 -16.63 -3.97 4.41
CA ARG A 57 -17.64 -4.14 3.36
C ARG A 57 -17.11 -4.92 2.16
N LYS A 58 -15.83 -4.76 1.82
CA LYS A 58 -15.18 -5.52 0.76
C LYS A 58 -15.02 -6.99 1.15
N ARG A 59 -14.51 -7.28 2.35
CA ARG A 59 -14.37 -8.64 2.87
C ARG A 59 -15.71 -9.39 2.90
N ARG A 60 -16.75 -8.78 3.47
CA ARG A 60 -18.11 -9.37 3.51
C ARG A 60 -18.65 -9.70 2.12
N ARG A 61 -18.32 -8.87 1.11
CA ARG A 61 -18.71 -9.12 -0.29
C ARG A 61 -17.94 -10.30 -0.88
N ASP A 62 -16.64 -10.37 -0.60
CA ASP A 62 -15.79 -11.47 -1.06
C ASP A 62 -16.15 -12.80 -0.37
N GLU A 63 -16.62 -12.77 0.89
CA GLU A 63 -17.13 -13.94 1.63
C GLU A 63 -18.47 -14.47 1.09
N TRP A 64 -19.29 -13.61 0.50
CA TRP A 64 -20.58 -13.97 -0.09
C TRP A 64 -20.48 -14.49 -1.53
N ARG A 65 -19.28 -14.48 -2.12
CA ARG A 65 -19.01 -14.82 -3.51
C ARG A 65 -18.30 -16.16 -3.62
#